data_AF-A0A9E0CW49-F1
#
_entry.id   AF-A0A9E0CW49-F1
#
_cell.length_a   1.000
_cell.length_b   1.000
_cell.length_c   1.000
_cell.angle_alpha   90.00
_cell.angle_beta   90.00
_cell.angle_gamma   90.00
#
_symmetry.space_group_name_H-M   'P 1'
#
loop_
_entity.id
_entity.type
_entity.pdbx_description
1 polymer ?
#
loop_
_entity_poly.entity_id
_entity_poly.type
_entity_poly.pdbx_seq_one_letter_code
_entity_poly.pdbx_strand_id
1 'polypeptide(L)'
;MITDLAGAPLGSTARSPRRTASTLAAGLIGGCALGIAARAWMRLISDDPEFTWSGTLFIVAGFTIFGFAQSIVAIARRRQPQRWKLTIVRAVGAVAMLPLFVAAGGVMLPTVLGCGLARARTDWRPVTRVLWLLLAAGPVLFVGLDLVDSFGWSLHTLAGFAAMLAVYTAIIWATRFTFAPQADGWRLSRRAKLLVPGFVALSVSILLLVNVGVG
;
A
#
# COMPACT_ATOMS: atom_id res chain seq x y z
N MET A 1 33.64 39.58 -28.69
CA MET A 1 32.70 40.07 -27.65
C MET A 1 31.92 38.87 -27.17
N ILE A 2 32.42 38.23 -26.10
CA ILE A 2 31.91 36.98 -25.54
C ILE A 2 30.89 37.38 -24.48
N THR A 3 29.60 37.22 -24.78
CA THR A 3 28.55 37.34 -23.78
C THR A 3 28.60 36.11 -22.89
N ASP A 4 29.12 36.33 -21.70
CA ASP A 4 29.16 35.42 -20.57
C ASP A 4 27.75 34.90 -20.23
N LEU A 5 27.46 33.65 -20.60
CA LEU A 5 26.24 32.94 -20.24
C LEU A 5 26.37 32.18 -18.90
N ALA A 6 27.46 32.38 -18.14
CA ALA A 6 27.64 31.76 -16.82
C ALA A 6 26.78 32.41 -15.71
N GLY A 7 26.07 33.50 -16.02
CA GLY A 7 25.24 34.24 -15.07
C GLY A 7 23.73 33.96 -15.14
N ALA A 8 23.27 33.02 -15.98
CA ALA A 8 21.85 32.66 -15.97
C ALA A 8 21.59 31.79 -14.73
N PRO A 9 20.85 32.27 -13.70
CA PRO A 9 20.50 31.42 -12.57
C PRO A 9 19.79 30.18 -13.13
N LEU A 10 20.37 29.00 -12.87
CA LEU A 10 19.79 27.70 -13.17
C LEU A 10 18.31 27.78 -12.87
N GLY A 11 17.50 27.83 -13.94
CA GLY A 11 16.10 28.17 -13.91
C GLY A 11 15.44 27.47 -12.74
N SER A 12 15.20 28.25 -11.69
CA SER A 12 14.31 27.92 -10.61
C SER A 12 12.91 27.89 -11.20
N THR A 13 12.57 26.83 -11.94
CA THR A 13 11.19 26.36 -12.02
C THR A 13 10.80 26.05 -10.59
N ALA A 14 10.36 27.12 -9.94
CA ALA A 14 10.37 27.27 -8.52
C ALA A 14 9.47 26.18 -7.95
N ARG A 15 10.00 25.55 -6.91
CA ARG A 15 9.32 24.59 -6.06
C ARG A 15 8.06 25.26 -5.51
N SER A 16 6.95 25.21 -6.26
CA SER A 16 5.73 25.92 -5.89
C SER A 16 5.23 25.36 -4.56
N PRO A 17 5.18 26.19 -3.49
CA PRO A 17 4.65 25.77 -2.20
C PRO A 17 3.23 25.24 -2.33
N ARG A 18 2.44 25.83 -3.24
CA ARG A 18 1.07 25.40 -3.56
C ARG A 18 0.99 23.96 -4.06
N ARG A 19 1.90 23.51 -4.94
CA ARG A 19 1.93 22.11 -5.42
C ARG A 19 2.31 21.12 -4.33
N THR A 20 3.16 21.54 -3.39
CA THR A 20 3.54 20.71 -2.24
C THR A 20 2.35 20.59 -1.30
N ALA A 21 1.73 21.70 -0.92
CA ALA A 21 0.56 21.74 -0.06
C ALA A 21 -0.62 20.95 -0.65
N SER A 22 -0.90 21.07 -1.95
CA SER A 22 -1.98 20.31 -2.59
C SER A 22 -1.71 18.80 -2.60
N THR A 23 -0.46 18.39 -2.76
CA THR A 23 -0.10 16.96 -2.70
C THR A 23 -0.26 16.40 -1.29
N LEU A 24 0.13 17.17 -0.26
CA LEU A 24 -0.07 16.79 1.15
C LEU A 24 -1.56 16.72 1.51
N ALA A 25 -2.34 17.73 1.12
CA ALA A 25 -3.78 17.78 1.33
C ALA A 25 -4.49 16.60 0.66
N ALA A 26 -4.12 16.28 -0.59
CA ALA A 26 -4.64 15.11 -1.29
C ALA A 26 -4.30 13.80 -0.56
N GLY A 27 -3.11 13.68 0.04
CA GLY A 27 -2.73 12.53 0.87
C GLY A 27 -3.57 12.41 2.13
N LEU A 28 -3.79 13.50 2.86
CA LEU A 28 -4.61 13.53 4.07
C LEU A 28 -6.08 13.20 3.76
N ILE A 29 -6.68 13.90 2.80
CA ILE A 29 -8.07 13.71 2.41
C ILE A 29 -8.27 12.31 1.85
N GLY A 30 -7.39 11.87 0.95
CA GLY A 30 -7.44 10.53 0.37
C GLY A 30 -7.29 9.42 1.42
N GLY A 31 -6.38 9.60 2.37
CA GLY A 31 -6.22 8.68 3.51
C GLY A 31 -7.47 8.62 4.38
N CYS A 32 -7.99 9.77 4.80
CA CYS A 32 -9.21 9.86 5.61
C CYS A 32 -10.41 9.19 4.89
N ALA A 33 -10.65 9.56 3.63
CA ALA A 33 -11.71 8.98 2.82
C ALA A 33 -11.57 7.45 2.67
N LEU A 34 -10.34 6.96 2.48
CA LEU A 34 -10.07 5.53 2.39
C LEU A 34 -10.30 4.81 3.72
N GLY A 35 -9.97 5.44 4.86
CA GLY A 35 -10.26 4.89 6.19
C GLY A 35 -11.76 4.81 6.48
N ILE A 36 -12.53 5.84 6.09
CA ILE A 36 -14.00 5.83 6.17
C ILE A 36 -14.56 4.72 5.27
N ALA A 37 -14.08 4.60 4.04
CA ALA A 37 -14.49 3.54 3.12
C ALA A 37 -14.16 2.14 3.64
N ALA A 38 -12.97 1.95 4.23
CA ALA A 38 -12.60 0.69 4.86
C ALA A 38 -13.52 0.35 6.04
N ARG A 39 -13.93 1.35 6.83
CA ARG A 39 -14.89 1.15 7.91
C ARG A 39 -16.28 0.81 7.39
N ALA A 40 -16.74 1.51 6.36
CA ALA A 40 -18.02 1.23 5.72
C ALA A 40 -18.04 -0.18 5.11
N TRP A 41 -16.92 -0.60 4.52
CA TRP A 41 -16.74 -1.96 4.01
C TRP A 41 -16.82 -3.00 5.12
N MET A 42 -16.11 -2.83 6.24
CA MET A 42 -16.24 -3.76 7.38
C MET A 42 -17.68 -3.87 7.89
N ARG A 43 -18.44 -2.77 7.86
CA ARG A 43 -19.86 -2.79 8.22
C ARG A 43 -20.75 -3.46 7.18
N LEU A 44 -20.37 -3.39 5.92
CA LEU A 44 -21.07 -4.11 4.87
C LEU A 44 -20.94 -5.62 5.11
N ILE A 45 -19.73 -6.12 5.36
CA ILE A 45 -19.44 -7.57 5.42
C ILE A 45 -19.59 -8.20 6.82
N SER A 46 -20.36 -7.58 7.72
CA SER A 46 -20.50 -8.04 9.11
C SER A 46 -21.96 -8.35 9.42
N ASP A 47 -22.23 -9.57 9.88
CA ASP A 47 -23.58 -9.99 10.29
C ASP A 47 -24.05 -9.23 11.54
N ASP A 48 -23.19 -9.14 12.57
CA ASP A 48 -23.45 -8.40 13.81
C ASP A 48 -22.34 -7.37 14.09
N PRO A 49 -22.48 -6.12 13.63
CA PRO A 49 -21.41 -5.12 13.71
C PRO A 49 -21.26 -4.52 15.12
N GLU A 50 -20.47 -5.16 15.99
CA GLU A 50 -20.07 -4.61 17.29
C GLU A 50 -18.90 -3.62 17.17
N PHE A 51 -19.19 -2.43 16.64
CA PHE A 51 -18.18 -1.44 16.31
C PHE A 51 -18.02 -0.34 17.35
N THR A 52 -16.81 -0.25 17.93
CA THR A 52 -16.46 0.83 18.85
C THR A 52 -16.04 2.12 18.11
N TRP A 53 -16.26 3.27 18.75
CA TRP A 53 -15.76 4.57 18.28
C TRP A 53 -14.24 4.64 18.30
N SER A 54 -13.59 4.04 19.31
CA SER A 54 -12.13 3.97 19.41
C SER A 54 -11.52 3.20 18.23
N GLY A 55 -12.10 2.05 17.86
CA GLY A 55 -11.67 1.27 16.70
C GLY A 55 -11.85 2.03 15.38
N THR A 56 -12.98 2.73 15.21
CA THR A 56 -13.21 3.59 14.04
C THR A 56 -12.17 4.70 13.92
N LEU A 57 -11.91 5.43 15.02
CA LEU A 57 -10.91 6.50 15.05
C LEU A 57 -9.50 5.95 14.76
N PHE A 58 -9.16 4.77 15.30
CA PHE A 58 -7.88 4.12 15.04
C PHE A 58 -7.70 3.83 13.53
N ILE A 59 -8.70 3.24 12.87
CA ILE A 59 -8.66 2.94 11.44
C ILE A 59 -8.51 4.23 10.63
N VAL A 60 -9.39 5.22 10.85
CA VAL A 60 -9.37 6.47 10.08
C VAL A 60 -8.06 7.22 10.29
N ALA A 61 -7.55 7.30 11.52
CA ALA A 61 -6.26 7.90 11.82
C ALA A 61 -5.11 7.15 11.13
N GLY A 62 -5.09 5.81 11.20
CA GLY A 62 -4.07 4.98 10.54
C GLY A 62 -4.01 5.20 9.03
N PHE A 63 -5.17 5.18 8.36
CA PHE A 63 -5.26 5.46 6.93
C PHE A 63 -4.89 6.91 6.57
N THR A 64 -5.23 7.88 7.43
CA THR A 64 -4.85 9.29 7.25
C THR A 64 -3.33 9.49 7.35
N ILE A 65 -2.70 8.89 8.36
CA ILE A 65 -1.24 8.88 8.54
C ILE A 65 -0.56 8.23 7.34
N PHE A 66 -1.08 7.09 6.89
CA PHE A 66 -0.60 6.41 5.69
C PHE A 66 -0.66 7.31 4.46
N GLY A 67 -1.82 7.89 4.16
CA GLY A 67 -2.01 8.77 3.00
C GLY A 67 -1.09 9.99 3.03
N PHE A 68 -0.93 10.60 4.20
CA PHE A 68 0.02 11.68 4.42
C PHE A 68 1.47 11.24 4.19
N ALA A 69 1.90 10.11 4.77
CA ALA A 69 3.24 9.60 4.57
C ALA A 69 3.53 9.29 3.09
N GLN A 70 2.59 8.67 2.36
CA GLN A 70 2.75 8.42 0.92
C GLN A 70 2.87 9.72 0.12
N SER A 71 2.15 10.78 0.52
CA SER A 71 2.28 12.10 -0.12
C SER A 71 3.66 12.74 0.12
N ILE A 72 4.23 12.59 1.33
CA ILE A 72 5.61 13.00 1.63
C ILE A 72 6.60 12.25 0.75
N VAL A 73 6.46 10.92 0.62
CA VAL A 73 7.31 10.10 -0.25
C VAL A 73 7.20 10.55 -1.71
N ALA A 74 5.99 10.84 -2.19
CA ALA A 74 5.75 11.32 -3.55
C ALA A 74 6.45 12.67 -3.80
N ILE A 75 6.34 13.61 -2.86
CA ILE A 75 7.01 14.93 -2.91
C ILE A 75 8.54 14.74 -2.88
N ALA A 76 9.05 13.95 -1.95
CA ALA A 76 10.48 13.67 -1.82
C ALA A 76 11.03 13.11 -3.13
N ARG A 77 10.36 12.14 -3.75
CA ARG A 77 10.81 11.59 -5.05
C ARG A 77 10.88 12.64 -6.15
N ARG A 78 9.90 13.55 -6.22
CA ARG A 78 9.89 14.63 -7.22
C ARG A 78 11.03 15.64 -7.01
N ARG A 79 11.51 15.81 -5.78
CA ARG A 79 12.58 16.75 -5.42
C ARG A 79 14.00 16.20 -5.61
N GLN A 80 14.15 14.93 -6.01
CA GLN A 80 15.45 14.26 -6.17
C GLN A 80 16.46 14.52 -5.02
N PRO A 81 16.09 14.29 -3.75
CA PRO A 81 16.97 14.55 -2.62
C PRO A 81 18.17 13.60 -2.63
N GLN A 82 19.18 13.96 -1.85
CA GLN A 82 20.32 13.08 -1.56
C GLN A 82 19.84 11.67 -1.17
N ARG A 83 20.60 10.66 -1.61
CA ARG A 83 20.18 9.25 -1.63
C ARG A 83 19.70 8.74 -0.26
N TRP A 84 20.43 9.05 0.81
CA TRP A 84 20.09 8.64 2.17
C TRP A 84 18.76 9.23 2.65
N LYS A 85 18.46 10.48 2.29
CA LYS A 85 17.19 11.15 2.64
C LYS A 85 16.01 10.45 1.99
N LEU A 86 16.16 10.03 0.73
CA LEU A 86 15.11 9.29 0.04
C LEU A 86 14.86 7.92 0.69
N THR A 87 15.92 7.23 1.14
CA THR A 87 15.79 5.96 1.85
C THR A 87 15.06 6.11 3.17
N ILE A 88 15.42 7.12 3.98
CA ILE A 88 14.71 7.40 5.24
C ILE A 88 13.24 7.70 4.99
N VAL A 89 12.92 8.57 4.02
CA VAL A 89 11.53 8.91 3.72
C VAL A 89 10.72 7.69 3.26
N ARG A 90 11.32 6.77 2.50
CA ARG A 90 10.67 5.50 2.13
C ARG A 90 10.49 4.56 3.32
N ALA A 91 11.47 4.48 4.22
CA ALA A 91 11.35 3.71 5.44
C ALA A 91 10.18 4.23 6.29
N VAL A 92 10.06 5.56 6.44
CA VAL A 92 8.89 6.20 7.07
C VAL A 92 7.60 5.83 6.34
N GLY A 93 7.58 5.89 5.00
CA GLY A 93 6.43 5.49 4.19
C GLY A 93 6.02 4.02 4.37
N ALA A 94 6.99 3.12 4.58
CA ALA A 94 6.75 1.71 4.83
C ALA A 94 6.28 1.46 6.27
N VAL A 95 6.86 2.14 7.26
CA VAL A 95 6.43 2.05 8.66
C VAL A 95 5.01 2.62 8.84
N ALA A 96 4.70 3.72 8.17
CA ALA A 96 3.38 4.33 8.20
C ALA A 96 2.27 3.46 7.56
N MET A 97 2.63 2.40 6.82
CA MET A 97 1.65 1.41 6.37
C MET A 97 1.27 0.41 7.45
N LEU A 98 2.14 0.13 8.42
CA LEU A 98 1.93 -0.95 9.39
C LEU A 98 0.59 -0.86 10.15
N PRO A 99 0.10 0.34 10.56
CA PRO A 99 -1.18 0.44 11.23
C PRO A 99 -2.38 -0.11 10.44
N LEU A 100 -2.32 -0.12 9.10
CA LEU A 100 -3.41 -0.60 8.24
C LEU A 100 -3.57 -2.12 8.30
N PHE A 101 -2.54 -2.82 8.77
CA PHE A 101 -2.47 -4.28 8.78
C PHE A 101 -2.52 -4.84 10.21
N VAL A 102 -3.02 -4.04 11.16
CA VAL A 102 -3.33 -4.51 12.51
C VAL A 102 -4.67 -5.26 12.49
N ALA A 103 -4.78 -6.32 13.29
CA ALA A 103 -5.97 -7.18 13.38
C ALA A 103 -6.36 -7.78 12.01
N ALA A 104 -7.63 -7.66 11.61
CA ALA A 104 -8.16 -8.25 10.38
C ALA A 104 -7.44 -7.78 9.09
N GLY A 105 -6.87 -6.57 9.10
CA GLY A 105 -6.10 -6.07 7.95
C GLY A 105 -4.83 -6.89 7.68
N GLY A 106 -4.27 -7.55 8.70
CA GLY A 106 -3.02 -8.32 8.61
C GLY A 106 -3.05 -9.41 7.54
N VAL A 107 -4.21 -10.02 7.32
CA VAL A 107 -4.44 -11.06 6.30
C VAL A 107 -4.09 -10.57 4.90
N MET A 108 -4.30 -9.28 4.63
CA MET A 108 -4.10 -8.68 3.30
C MET A 108 -2.76 -7.97 3.14
N LEU A 109 -1.91 -7.94 4.18
CA LEU A 109 -0.53 -7.46 4.08
C LEU A 109 0.27 -8.17 2.96
N PRO A 110 0.21 -9.51 2.82
CA PRO A 110 0.92 -10.24 1.78
C PRO A 110 0.49 -9.76 0.37
N THR A 111 -0.81 -9.51 0.18
CA THR A 111 -1.39 -8.99 -1.08
C THR A 111 -0.85 -7.61 -1.41
N VAL A 112 -0.85 -6.69 -0.44
CA VAL A 112 -0.41 -5.32 -0.68
C VAL A 112 1.08 -5.26 -0.96
N LEU A 113 1.90 -6.02 -0.23
CA LEU A 113 3.34 -6.11 -0.50
C LEU A 113 3.61 -6.74 -1.85
N GLY A 114 2.97 -7.88 -2.17
CA GLY A 114 3.20 -8.61 -3.40
C GLY A 114 2.76 -7.86 -4.65
N CYS A 115 1.51 -7.37 -4.68
CA CYS A 115 1.01 -6.55 -5.78
C CYS A 115 1.73 -5.21 -5.87
N GLY A 116 2.00 -4.56 -4.73
CA GLY A 116 2.74 -3.30 -4.67
C GLY A 116 4.14 -3.41 -5.27
N LEU A 117 4.91 -4.44 -4.89
CA LEU A 117 6.23 -4.71 -5.44
C LEU A 117 6.18 -5.14 -6.90
N ALA A 118 5.29 -6.07 -7.27
CA ALA A 118 5.15 -6.55 -8.66
C ALA A 118 4.73 -5.42 -9.62
N ARG A 119 3.94 -4.45 -9.13
CA ARG A 119 3.54 -3.26 -9.90
C ARG A 119 4.65 -2.22 -9.97
N ALA A 120 5.28 -1.91 -8.83
CA ALA A 120 6.25 -0.82 -8.77
C ALA A 120 7.61 -1.19 -9.35
N ARG A 121 8.03 -2.45 -9.24
CA ARG A 121 9.36 -2.92 -9.68
C ARG A 121 9.34 -3.39 -11.14
N THR A 122 9.31 -2.42 -12.05
CA THR A 122 9.34 -2.66 -13.51
C THR A 122 10.67 -3.25 -14.00
N ASP A 123 11.72 -3.20 -13.19
CA ASP A 123 13.05 -3.76 -13.44
C ASP A 123 13.16 -5.27 -13.15
N TRP A 124 12.11 -5.89 -12.60
CA TRP A 124 12.11 -7.33 -12.32
C TRP A 124 11.75 -8.16 -13.54
N ARG A 125 12.30 -9.39 -13.59
CA ARG A 125 11.93 -10.37 -14.62
C ARG A 125 10.42 -10.64 -14.56
N PRO A 126 9.74 -10.82 -15.71
CA PRO A 126 8.30 -11.09 -15.75
C PRO A 126 7.88 -12.26 -14.86
N VAL A 127 8.63 -13.36 -14.88
CA VAL A 127 8.38 -14.55 -14.05
C VAL A 127 8.32 -14.20 -12.57
N THR A 128 9.28 -13.40 -12.07
CA THR A 128 9.29 -12.97 -10.67
C THR A 128 8.04 -12.16 -10.35
N ARG A 129 7.62 -11.24 -11.23
CA ARG A 129 6.41 -10.44 -11.04
C ARG A 129 5.16 -11.32 -11.02
N VAL A 130 5.08 -12.32 -11.90
CA VAL A 130 3.97 -13.29 -11.92
C VAL A 130 3.92 -14.10 -10.63
N LEU A 131 5.05 -14.63 -10.15
CA LEU A 131 5.09 -15.36 -8.87
C LEU A 131 4.60 -14.52 -7.70
N TRP A 132 4.97 -13.24 -7.66
CA TRP A 132 4.48 -12.30 -6.65
C TRP A 132 2.98 -12.02 -6.74
N LEU A 133 2.45 -11.93 -7.96
CA LEU A 133 1.01 -11.75 -8.18
C LEU A 133 0.22 -13.01 -7.80
N LEU A 134 0.73 -14.20 -8.14
CA LEU A 134 0.12 -15.48 -7.75
C LEU A 134 0.09 -15.61 -6.22
N LEU A 135 1.19 -15.26 -5.56
CA LEU A 135 1.27 -15.29 -4.11
C LEU A 135 0.33 -14.26 -3.45
N ALA A 136 0.21 -13.08 -4.05
CA ALA A 136 -0.73 -12.04 -3.60
C ALA A 136 -2.20 -12.39 -3.86
N ALA A 137 -2.49 -13.29 -4.80
CA ALA A 137 -3.85 -13.76 -5.04
C ALA A 137 -4.37 -14.65 -3.89
N GLY A 138 -3.49 -15.33 -3.17
CA GLY A 138 -3.85 -16.24 -2.07
C GLY A 138 -4.79 -15.61 -1.03
N PRO A 139 -4.40 -14.52 -0.34
CA PRO A 139 -5.28 -13.88 0.63
C PRO A 139 -6.55 -13.28 0.03
N VAL A 140 -6.51 -12.83 -1.23
CA VAL A 140 -7.70 -12.31 -1.93
C VAL A 140 -8.73 -13.42 -2.14
N LEU A 141 -8.27 -14.59 -2.57
CA LEU A 141 -9.13 -15.77 -2.72
C LEU A 141 -9.63 -16.25 -1.37
N PHE A 142 -8.77 -16.28 -0.35
CA PHE A 142 -9.15 -16.66 1.01
C PHE A 142 -10.30 -15.80 1.54
N VAL A 143 -10.15 -14.47 1.53
CA VAL A 143 -11.21 -13.55 2.01
C VAL A 143 -12.45 -13.61 1.11
N GLY A 144 -12.27 -13.84 -0.20
CA GLY A 144 -13.40 -14.01 -1.13
C GLY A 144 -14.22 -15.27 -0.86
N LEU A 145 -13.56 -16.40 -0.56
CA LEU A 145 -14.22 -17.66 -0.20
C LEU A 145 -14.93 -17.53 1.15
N ASP A 146 -14.27 -16.94 2.15
CA ASP A 146 -14.86 -16.66 3.46
C ASP A 146 -16.15 -15.82 3.33
N LEU A 147 -16.14 -14.79 2.48
CA LEU A 147 -17.33 -14.00 2.17
C LEU A 147 -18.47 -14.81 1.54
N VAL A 148 -18.15 -15.75 0.64
CA VAL A 148 -19.13 -16.62 -0.01
C VAL A 148 -19.67 -17.65 0.98
N ASP A 149 -18.84 -18.16 1.89
CA ASP A 149 -19.26 -19.10 2.92
C ASP A 149 -20.18 -18.44 3.94
N SER A 150 -19.94 -17.17 4.32
CA SER A 150 -20.81 -16.43 5.24
C SER A 150 -22.12 -15.96 4.59
N PHE A 151 -22.07 -15.40 3.38
CA PHE A 151 -23.22 -14.68 2.78
C PHE A 151 -23.81 -15.37 1.53
N GLY A 152 -23.27 -16.51 1.12
CA GLY A 152 -23.64 -17.20 -0.11
C GLY A 152 -23.30 -16.43 -1.39
N TRP A 153 -23.77 -16.94 -2.53
CA TRP A 153 -23.70 -16.22 -3.81
C TRP A 153 -24.81 -15.17 -3.91
N SER A 154 -24.55 -13.98 -3.36
CA SER A 154 -25.50 -12.87 -3.34
C SER A 154 -24.88 -11.57 -3.89
N LEU A 155 -25.73 -10.60 -4.23
CA LEU A 155 -25.30 -9.24 -4.60
C LEU A 155 -24.51 -8.57 -3.46
N HIS A 156 -24.83 -8.93 -2.22
CA HIS A 156 -24.14 -8.43 -1.04
C HIS A 156 -22.68 -8.91 -1.01
N THR A 157 -22.45 -10.20 -1.24
CA THR A 157 -21.10 -10.80 -1.37
C THR A 157 -20.31 -10.15 -2.50
N LEU A 158 -20.95 -9.93 -3.66
CA LEU A 158 -20.30 -9.27 -4.79
C LEU A 158 -19.92 -7.82 -4.46
N ALA A 159 -20.80 -7.07 -3.79
CA ALA A 159 -20.51 -5.72 -3.35
C ALA A 159 -19.39 -5.67 -2.31
N GLY A 160 -19.38 -6.60 -1.35
CA GLY A 160 -18.30 -6.76 -0.36
C GLY A 160 -16.96 -7.04 -1.01
N PHE A 161 -16.93 -7.97 -1.98
CA PHE A 161 -15.72 -8.29 -2.74
C PHE A 161 -15.24 -7.12 -3.61
N ALA A 162 -16.15 -6.43 -4.31
CA ALA A 162 -15.82 -5.26 -5.12
C ALA A 162 -15.27 -4.10 -4.26
N ALA A 163 -15.87 -3.84 -3.09
CA ALA A 163 -15.41 -2.84 -2.15
C ALA A 163 -14.03 -3.19 -1.58
N MET A 164 -13.78 -4.46 -1.25
CA MET A 164 -12.45 -4.94 -0.87
C MET A 164 -11.43 -4.63 -1.97
N LEU A 165 -11.69 -5.04 -3.21
CA LEU A 165 -10.79 -4.78 -4.33
C LEU A 165 -10.53 -3.28 -4.52
N ALA A 166 -11.55 -2.45 -4.39
CA ALA A 166 -11.41 -1.00 -4.51
C ALA A 166 -10.49 -0.42 -3.43
N VAL A 167 -10.71 -0.77 -2.15
CA VAL A 167 -9.90 -0.30 -1.02
C VAL A 167 -8.44 -0.74 -1.20
N TYR A 168 -8.20 -2.03 -1.42
CA TYR A 168 -6.83 -2.54 -1.54
C TYR A 168 -6.12 -2.06 -2.80
N THR A 169 -6.83 -1.86 -3.91
CA THR A 169 -6.27 -1.23 -5.11
C THR A 169 -5.83 0.21 -4.83
N ALA A 170 -6.61 0.98 -4.07
CA ALA A 170 -6.24 2.34 -3.67
C ALA A 170 -4.99 2.34 -2.78
N ILE A 171 -4.90 1.42 -1.81
CA ILE A 171 -3.69 1.23 -0.98
C ILE A 171 -2.49 0.91 -1.88
N ILE A 172 -2.57 -0.15 -2.70
CA ILE A 172 -1.50 -0.58 -3.61
C ILE A 172 -1.07 0.58 -4.52
N TRP A 173 -2.02 1.34 -5.05
CA TRP A 173 -1.74 2.49 -5.90
C TRP A 173 -0.99 3.60 -5.16
N ALA A 174 -1.38 3.93 -3.93
CA ALA A 174 -0.69 4.92 -3.11
C ALA A 174 0.74 4.48 -2.75
N THR A 175 0.96 3.19 -2.49
CA THR A 175 2.28 2.63 -2.11
C THR A 175 3.30 2.59 -3.25
N ARG A 176 2.89 2.82 -4.50
CA ARG A 176 3.78 2.82 -5.66
C ARG A 176 4.99 3.73 -5.47
N PHE A 177 4.84 4.85 -4.75
CA PHE A 177 5.94 5.79 -4.51
C PHE A 177 6.96 5.22 -3.54
N THR A 178 6.49 4.51 -2.53
CA THR A 178 7.32 3.81 -1.55
C THR A 178 8.04 2.61 -2.17
N PHE A 179 7.40 1.86 -3.06
CA PHE A 179 8.01 0.67 -3.68
C PHE A 179 8.74 0.91 -5.01
N ALA A 180 8.61 2.11 -5.60
CA ALA A 180 9.25 2.44 -6.87
C ALA A 180 10.77 2.19 -6.86
N PRO A 181 11.37 1.86 -8.02
CA PRO A 181 12.81 1.68 -8.13
C PRO A 181 13.54 2.98 -7.76
N GLN A 182 14.71 2.82 -7.14
CA GLN A 182 15.70 3.89 -7.00
C GLN A 182 16.72 3.75 -8.13
N ALA A 183 17.15 4.89 -8.67
CA ALA A 183 18.00 4.94 -9.87
C ALA A 183 19.38 4.29 -9.70
N ASP A 184 19.89 4.06 -8.49
CA ASP A 184 20.80 2.94 -8.20
C ASP A 184 21.17 2.82 -6.71
N GLY A 185 21.38 1.59 -6.23
CA GLY A 185 22.10 1.30 -4.97
C GLY A 185 21.58 0.10 -4.17
N TRP A 186 20.30 0.06 -3.81
CA TRP A 186 19.75 -1.10 -3.08
C TRP A 186 19.17 -2.10 -4.05
N ARG A 187 20.03 -2.86 -4.71
CA ARG A 187 19.59 -4.16 -5.24
C ARG A 187 19.17 -4.96 -4.01
N LEU A 188 17.87 -5.20 -3.81
CA LEU A 188 17.43 -6.22 -2.85
C LEU A 188 18.32 -7.43 -3.11
N SER A 189 19.07 -7.86 -2.10
CA SER A 189 19.93 -9.04 -2.24
C SER A 189 19.07 -10.18 -2.77
N ARG A 190 19.64 -11.09 -3.57
CA ARG A 190 18.85 -12.24 -4.09
C ARG A 190 18.10 -12.94 -2.95
N ARG A 191 18.69 -12.98 -1.75
CA ARG A 191 18.07 -13.47 -0.51
C ARG A 191 16.87 -12.64 -0.09
N ALA A 192 16.97 -11.31 0.01
CA ALA A 192 15.81 -10.47 0.35
C ALA A 192 14.68 -10.58 -0.70
N LYS A 193 15.00 -10.76 -2.00
CA LYS A 193 13.99 -11.05 -3.03
C LYS A 193 13.27 -12.38 -2.85
N LEU A 194 13.86 -13.33 -2.11
CA LEU A 194 13.31 -14.67 -1.82
C LEU A 194 12.73 -14.75 -0.40
N LEU A 195 13.25 -13.99 0.56
CA LEU A 195 12.80 -13.94 1.94
C LEU A 195 11.49 -13.19 2.10
N VAL A 196 11.27 -12.08 1.39
CA VAL A 196 9.97 -11.40 1.45
C VAL A 196 8.85 -12.27 0.86
N PRO A 197 8.98 -12.94 -0.31
CA PRO A 197 7.97 -13.89 -0.75
C PRO A 197 7.93 -15.14 0.11
N GLY A 198 9.04 -15.57 0.73
CA GLY A 198 9.04 -16.63 1.74
C GLY A 198 8.24 -16.28 3.00
N PHE A 199 8.36 -15.05 3.49
CA PHE A 199 7.55 -14.51 4.58
C PHE A 199 6.09 -14.41 4.18
N VAL A 200 5.80 -13.88 2.99
CA VAL A 200 4.43 -13.77 2.45
C VAL A 200 3.81 -15.16 2.23
N ALA A 201 4.57 -16.12 1.71
CA ALA A 201 4.14 -17.52 1.57
C ALA A 201 3.96 -18.20 2.91
N LEU A 202 4.82 -17.93 3.89
CA LEU A 202 4.66 -18.43 5.26
C LEU A 202 3.41 -17.83 5.91
N SER A 203 3.15 -16.53 5.75
CA SER A 203 1.93 -15.89 6.25
C SER A 203 0.68 -16.51 5.61
N VAL A 204 0.69 -16.73 4.30
CA VAL A 204 -0.39 -17.43 3.56
C VAL A 204 -0.54 -18.87 4.05
N SER A 205 0.57 -19.59 4.25
CA SER A 205 0.55 -20.99 4.71
C SER A 205 0.03 -21.10 6.15
N ILE A 206 0.41 -20.19 7.05
CA ILE A 206 -0.11 -20.12 8.41
C ILE A 206 -1.61 -19.84 8.38
N LEU A 207 -2.07 -18.90 7.56
CA LEU A 207 -3.49 -18.61 7.36
C LEU A 207 -4.28 -19.84 6.89
N LEU A 208 -3.75 -20.56 5.91
CA LEU A 208 -4.37 -21.80 5.41
C LEU A 208 -4.36 -22.92 6.47
N LEU A 209 -3.27 -23.08 7.22
CA LEU A 209 -3.13 -24.11 8.26
C LEU A 209 -4.04 -23.86 9.46
N VAL A 210 -4.18 -22.61 9.91
CA VAL A 210 -5.11 -22.25 10.99
C VAL A 210 -6.54 -22.61 10.62
N ASN A 211 -6.92 -22.51 9.34
CA ASN A 211 -8.27 -22.83 8.91
C ASN A 211 -8.50 -24.34 8.71
N VAL A 212 -7.50 -25.08 8.26
CA VAL A 212 -7.59 -26.56 8.10
C VAL A 212 -7.61 -27.29 9.46
N GLY A 213 -7.08 -26.67 10.53
CA GLY A 213 -7.09 -27.24 11.89
C GLY A 213 -8.34 -26.97 12.73
N VAL A 214 -9.31 -26.22 12.19
CA VAL A 214 -10.57 -25.85 12.89
C VAL A 214 -11.81 -26.48 12.21
N GLY A 215 -11.60 -27.32 11.19
CA GLY A 215 -12.65 -28.11 10.54
C GLY A 215 -12.91 -29.46 11.19
#